data_AF-A0A150M4G0-F1
#
_entry.id   AF-A0A150M4G0-F1
#
_cell.length_a   1.000
_cell.length_b   1.000
_cell.length_c   1.000
_cell.angle_alpha   90.00
_cell.angle_beta   90.00
_cell.angle_gamma   90.00
#
_symmetry.space_group_name_H-M   'P 1'
#
loop_
_entity.id
_entity.type
_entity.pdbx_description
1 polymer ?
#
loop_
_entity_poly.entity_id
_entity_poly.type
_entity_poly.pdbx_seq_one_letter_code
_entity_poly.pdbx_strand_id
1 'polypeptide(L)' 'MRWKLPEWEKPSRLQLLLLSVASGKTTVAIHQEMLEDVYVRELMRRFWAEKLKQIKTHLEAGR' A
#
# COMPACT_ATOMS: atom_id res chain seq x y z
N MET A 1 -4.52 11.40 -0.93
CA MET A 1 -3.22 12.12 -0.97
C MET A 1 -2.62 11.98 -2.37
N ARG A 2 -1.85 12.96 -2.88
CA ARG A 2 -1.08 12.77 -4.13
C ARG A 2 0.19 11.98 -3.80
N TRP A 3 0.45 10.91 -4.54
CA TRP A 3 1.63 10.07 -4.33
C TRP A 3 2.14 9.55 -5.68
N LYS A 4 3.44 9.39 -5.81
CA LYS A 4 4.06 8.84 -7.02
C LYS A 4 5.34 8.12 -6.69
N LEU A 5 5.70 7.17 -7.55
CA LEU A 5 7.08 6.70 -7.61
C LEU A 5 7.98 7.83 -8.15
N PRO A 6 9.26 7.89 -7.74
CA PRO A 6 10.19 8.93 -8.18
C PRO A 6 10.26 9.09 -9.71
N GLU A 7 10.22 7.97 -10.43
CA GLU A 7 10.31 7.88 -11.88
C GLU A 7 9.02 8.27 -12.63
N TRP A 8 7.91 8.53 -11.93
CA TRP A 8 6.65 8.87 -12.59
C TRP A 8 6.54 10.37 -12.90
N GLU A 9 6.10 10.69 -14.11
CA GLU A 9 5.78 12.06 -14.50
C GLU A 9 4.55 12.59 -13.74
N LYS A 10 3.46 11.82 -13.73
CA LYS A 10 2.16 12.21 -13.14
C LYS A 10 1.91 11.52 -11.79
N PRO A 11 1.33 12.22 -10.81
CA PRO A 11 1.00 11.60 -9.54
C PRO A 11 -0.27 10.77 -9.59
N SER A 12 -0.26 9.67 -8.84
CA SER A 12 -1.46 8.91 -8.48
C SER A 12 -2.16 9.53 -7.27
N ARG A 13 -3.37 9.04 -6.98
CA ARG A 13 -4.01 9.27 -5.68
C ARG A 13 -3.83 8.04 -4.83
N LEU A 14 -3.31 8.21 -3.61
CA LEU A 14 -3.14 7.14 -2.65
C LEU A 14 -3.96 7.45 -1.39
N GLN A 15 -4.63 6.42 -0.88
CA GLN A 15 -5.29 6.39 0.41
C GLN A 15 -4.85 5.13 1.17
N LEU A 16 -4.49 5.32 2.44
CA LEU A 16 -4.16 4.25 3.38
C LEU A 16 -5.17 4.33 4.51
N LEU A 17 -5.84 3.22 4.80
CA LEU A 17 -6.85 3.13 5.85
C LEU A 17 -6.44 2.06 6.86
N LEU A 18 -6.47 2.42 8.14
CA LEU A 18 -6.26 1.51 9.26
C LEU A 18 -7.59 1.32 9.98
N LEU A 19 -8.08 0.08 9.98
CA LEU A 19 -9.32 -0.30 10.64
C LEU A 19 -8.96 -1.23 11.80
N SER A 20 -9.22 -0.81 13.04
CA SER A 20 -9.15 -1.73 14.17
C SER A 20 -10.17 -2.83 13.94
N VAL A 21 -9.72 -4.07 14.04
CA VAL A 21 -10.62 -5.21 14.25
C VAL A 21 -10.53 -5.58 15.73
N ALA A 22 -11.25 -6.62 16.19
CA ALA A 22 -11.22 -7.06 17.59
C ALA A 22 -9.78 -7.16 18.17
N SER A 23 -9.66 -7.18 19.50
CA SER A 23 -8.41 -6.90 20.24
C SER A 23 -7.14 -7.48 19.60
N GLY A 24 -6.15 -6.61 19.38
CA GLY A 24 -4.80 -6.97 18.95
C GLY A 24 -4.59 -7.14 17.44
N LYS A 25 -5.58 -6.85 16.60
CA LYS A 25 -5.46 -6.93 15.13
C LYS A 25 -5.95 -5.63 14.46
N THR A 26 -5.36 -5.32 13.32
CA THR A 26 -5.70 -4.15 12.50
C THR A 26 -5.73 -4.57 11.04
N THR A 27 -6.78 -4.20 10.32
CA THR A 27 -6.83 -4.28 8.86
C THR A 27 -6.18 -3.03 8.27
N VAL A 28 -5.25 -3.24 7.33
CA VAL A 28 -4.65 -2.18 6.52
C VAL A 28 -5.21 -2.28 5.11
N ALA A 29 -5.90 -1.24 4.64
CA ALA A 29 -6.41 -1.16 3.27
C ALA A 29 -5.67 -0.07 2.49
N ILE A 30 -5.33 -0.39 1.24
CA ILE A 30 -4.60 0.50 0.33
C ILE A 30 -5.47 0.69 -0.92
N HIS A 31 -5.80 1.93 -1.22
CA HIS A 31 -6.54 2.31 -2.42
C HIS A 31 -5.70 3.29 -3.24
N GLN A 32 -5.53 2.96 -4.53
CA GLN A 32 -4.72 3.75 -5.44
C GLN A 32 -5.44 3.98 -6.77
N GLU A 33 -5.56 5.24 -7.18
CA GLU A 33 -6.24 5.67 -8.41
C GLU A 33 -5.29 6.43 -9.33
N MET A 34 -5.76 6.72 -10.56
CA MET A 34 -5.00 7.43 -11.60
C MET A 34 -3.76 6.67 -12.05
N LEU A 35 -3.85 5.33 -12.08
CA LEU A 35 -2.83 4.45 -12.66
C LEU A 35 -3.06 4.32 -14.16
N GLU A 36 -1.98 4.44 -14.92
CA GLU A 36 -1.99 4.59 -16.37
C GLU A 36 -2.70 3.43 -17.09
N ASP A 37 -2.36 2.19 -16.77
CA ASP A 37 -2.89 1.01 -17.43
C ASP A 37 -2.97 -0.23 -16.51
N VAL A 38 -3.36 -1.36 -17.09
CA VAL A 38 -3.48 -2.65 -16.37
C VAL A 38 -2.12 -3.13 -15.85
N TYR A 39 -1.04 -2.88 -16.59
CA TYR A 39 0.29 -3.30 -16.21
C TYR A 39 0.78 -2.54 -14.97
N VAL A 40 0.62 -1.20 -14.95
CA VAL A 40 0.95 -0.36 -13.79
C VAL A 40 0.08 -0.73 -12.59
N ARG A 41 -1.20 -1.09 -12.79
CA ARG A 41 -2.06 -1.61 -11.71
C ARG A 41 -1.51 -2.88 -11.08
N GLU A 42 -1.10 -3.86 -11.89
CA GLU A 42 -0.54 -5.11 -11.38
C GLU A 42 0.83 -4.89 -10.71
N LEU A 43 1.67 -4.03 -11.27
CA LEU A 43 2.94 -3.63 -10.68
C LEU A 43 2.73 -3.04 -9.28
N MET A 44 1.79 -2.10 -9.14
CA MET A 44 1.51 -1.46 -7.86
C MET A 44 0.88 -2.43 -6.85
N ARG A 45 -0.01 -3.33 -7.30
CA ARG A 45 -0.58 -4.38 -6.44
C ARG A 45 0.53 -5.23 -5.79
N ARG A 46 1.53 -5.64 -6.57
CA ARG A 46 2.68 -6.42 -6.05
C ARG A 46 3.55 -5.59 -5.13
N PHE A 47 3.86 -4.35 -5.51
CA PHE A 47 4.65 -3.43 -4.69
C PHE A 47 4.02 -3.25 -3.29
N TRP A 48 2.73 -2.96 -3.22
CA TRP A 48 2.03 -2.78 -1.95
C TRP A 48 1.91 -4.08 -1.14
N ALA A 49 1.69 -5.22 -1.80
CA ALA A 49 1.67 -6.52 -1.12
C ALA A 49 3.01 -6.82 -0.43
N GLU A 50 4.12 -6.54 -1.11
CA GLU A 50 5.46 -6.70 -0.53
C GLU A 50 5.71 -5.72 0.62
N LYS A 51 5.27 -4.46 0.51
CA LYS A 51 5.37 -3.49 1.60
C LYS A 51 4.57 -3.90 2.83
N LEU A 52 3.36 -4.43 2.65
CA LEU A 52 2.55 -4.97 3.75
C LEU A 52 3.24 -6.15 4.44
N LYS A 53 3.89 -7.03 3.66
CA LYS A 53 4.69 -8.14 4.21
C LYS A 53 5.86 -7.61 5.04
N GLN A 54 6.60 -6.63 4.54
CA GLN A 54 7.72 -5.99 5.26
C GLN A 54 7.26 -5.35 6.58
N ILE A 55 6.14 -4.62 6.55
CA ILE A 55 5.54 -4.03 7.76
C ILE A 55 5.20 -5.12 8.77
N LYS A 56 4.54 -6.20 8.33
CA LYS A 56 4.21 -7.34 9.19
C LYS A 56 5.46 -7.94 9.82
N THR A 57 6.48 -8.26 9.02
CA THR A 57 7.74 -8.82 9.51
C THR A 57 8.43 -7.91 10.52
N HIS A 58 8.46 -6.59 10.26
CA HIS A 58 9.06 -5.63 11.19
C HIS A 58 8.33 -5.58 12.54
N LEU A 59 6.99 -5.60 12.53
CA LEU A 59 6.18 -5.62 13.74
C LEU A 59 6.27 -6.94 14.52
N GLU A 60 6.49 -8.06 13.82
CA GLU A 60 6.67 -9.37 14.45
C GLU A 60 8.09 -9.58 15.00
N ALA A 61 9.11 -9.03 14.34
CA ALA A 61 10.50 -9.12 14.77
C ALA A 61 10.86 -8.20 15.95
N GLY A 62 10.06 -7.14 16.16
CA GLY A 62 10.19 -6.22 17.31
C GLY A 62 9.37 -6.61 18.54
N ARG A 63 8.70 -7.77 18.52
CA ARG A 63 8.06 -8.40 19.69
C ARG A 63 8.97 -9.45 20.28
#